data_AF-A0A936CYF6-F1
#
_entry.id   AF-A0A936CYF6-F1
#
_cell.length_a   1.000
_cell.length_b   1.000
_cell.length_c   1.000
_cell.angle_alpha   90.00
_cell.angle_beta   90.00
_cell.angle_gamma   90.00
#
_symmetry.space_group_name_H-M   'P 1'
#
loop_
_entity.id
_entity.type
_entity.pdbx_description
1 polymer ?
#
loop_
_entity_poly.entity_id
_entity_poly.type
_entity_poly.pdbx_seq_one_letter_code
_entity_poly.pdbx_strand_id
1 'polypeptide(L)'
;MKRFESSLVTRTLAAAVCACLLWAAVGCNDDVNDPRAPYMPPLDPHLDAAAIFDVLGIDGQLRAGPSPVPSGGPTIAAHQPTASITANNTLFLPVYHTSQTAPVAGMYLEMQGAPGHWDIPLAGSGLEGTHVVPIGIPSFVMAGPVSLEFRLYDAEGNVGEPAATDVEIVATIVAQGGSRVFPVVSGNDGLTVRSFDVGSEAGQISIVWTTYTIPDRIDVRFNGQWVRSTGTTLDQLRAPPILRCADAAGADGFIGSSDIFTIDHPGGSAGALDVYVSGCMGGGTAWQFQVAFLAEESAYSWYDDLPPCPCRYDAIPWNAVVNSPSGRPGVWQSSDGLLSIFHPGAAHGVRWQPNDGGSGQQCTYSADGRLITGGAAAGTADQISPSDFIGHFGVDVWPWFRSPCHEYFARWPANDGGCGGNEVYPFRHMSDLVGNMTCAEIVVLTDAVRMYGSQALIAYFQGTYGSALSREQLISELRNLRGRLMTAPGSAGLPAVDEVDAAIANLSARS
;
A
#
# COMPACT_ATOMS: atom_id res chain seq x y z
N MET A 1 -42.61 -39.13 -43.24
CA MET A 1 -42.01 -37.80 -43.51
C MET A 1 -40.63 -37.77 -42.90
N LYS A 2 -39.63 -37.50 -43.74
CA LYS A 2 -38.26 -36.98 -43.52
C LYS A 2 -37.31 -37.66 -42.53
N ARG A 3 -36.23 -38.19 -43.13
CA ARG A 3 -34.87 -38.47 -42.62
C ARG A 3 -34.19 -37.22 -42.03
N PHE A 4 -33.20 -37.42 -41.15
CA PHE A 4 -31.85 -36.80 -41.10
C PHE A 4 -31.10 -37.44 -39.88
N GLU A 5 -30.17 -38.39 -40.09
CA GLU A 5 -28.69 -38.25 -40.02
C GLU A 5 -28.19 -37.60 -38.71
N SER A 6 -27.60 -38.30 -37.73
CA SER A 6 -26.26 -38.94 -37.63
C SER A 6 -25.07 -37.99 -37.75
N SER A 7 -24.13 -38.11 -36.80
CA SER A 7 -22.73 -37.63 -36.80
C SER A 7 -22.47 -36.17 -36.36
N LEU A 8 -22.11 -35.97 -35.07
CA LEU A 8 -21.00 -35.08 -34.66
C LEU A 8 -20.64 -35.20 -33.15
N VAL A 9 -20.06 -36.31 -32.70
CA VAL A 9 -19.40 -36.38 -31.37
C VAL A 9 -18.13 -37.23 -31.46
N THR A 10 -17.11 -36.71 -32.13
CA THR A 10 -15.71 -37.16 -31.98
C THR A 10 -14.83 -36.18 -32.73
N ARG A 11 -14.37 -35.10 -32.07
CA ARG A 11 -13.18 -34.28 -32.39
C ARG A 11 -13.11 -33.04 -31.48
N THR A 12 -12.97 -33.25 -30.16
CA THR A 12 -12.64 -32.15 -29.23
C THR A 12 -11.96 -32.65 -27.96
N LEU A 13 -10.97 -33.54 -28.09
CA LEU A 13 -10.19 -34.03 -26.94
C LEU A 13 -8.70 -34.25 -27.21
N ALA A 14 -8.17 -33.76 -28.34
CA ALA A 14 -6.76 -33.88 -28.70
C ALA A 14 -6.00 -32.54 -28.81
N ALA A 15 -6.67 -31.39 -28.62
CA ALA A 15 -6.03 -30.07 -28.67
C ALA A 15 -5.82 -29.42 -27.29
N ALA A 16 -6.40 -29.98 -26.22
CA ALA A 16 -6.30 -29.44 -24.86
C ALA A 16 -5.18 -30.07 -24.01
N VAL A 17 -4.50 -31.11 -24.50
CA VAL A 17 -3.46 -31.83 -23.75
C VAL A 17 -2.04 -31.43 -24.20
N CYS A 18 -1.89 -30.77 -25.35
CA CYS A 18 -0.58 -30.39 -25.89
C CYS A 18 -0.10 -28.99 -25.48
N ALA A 19 -0.97 -28.14 -24.92
CA ALA A 19 -0.61 -26.78 -24.49
C ALA A 19 -0.16 -26.68 -23.01
N CYS A 20 -0.37 -27.74 -22.21
CA CYS A 20 0.08 -27.75 -20.80
C CYS A 20 1.47 -28.36 -20.60
N LEU A 21 2.12 -28.91 -21.63
CA LEU A 21 3.37 -29.67 -21.50
C LEU A 21 4.64 -28.91 -21.95
N LEU A 22 4.52 -27.68 -22.46
CA LEU A 22 5.67 -26.91 -22.97
C LEU A 22 6.11 -25.72 -22.10
N TRP A 23 5.44 -25.42 -20.99
CA TRP A 23 5.77 -24.28 -20.12
C TRP A 23 6.06 -24.67 -18.67
N ALA A 24 6.40 -25.93 -18.42
CA ALA A 24 6.96 -26.39 -17.14
C ALA A 24 8.50 -26.18 -17.05
N ALA A 25 9.11 -25.45 -18.00
CA ALA A 25 10.57 -25.30 -18.10
C ALA A 25 11.11 -23.96 -17.57
N VAL A 26 10.25 -22.99 -17.22
CA VAL A 26 10.63 -21.85 -16.38
C VAL A 26 10.11 -22.17 -14.97
N GLY A 27 10.85 -23.03 -14.29
CA GLY A 27 10.42 -23.65 -13.05
C GLY A 27 10.34 -22.65 -11.90
N CYS A 28 9.13 -22.50 -11.34
CA CYS A 28 8.99 -22.59 -9.89
C CYS A 28 9.33 -24.03 -9.49
N ASN A 29 10.62 -24.38 -9.48
CA ASN A 29 11.06 -25.66 -8.96
C ASN A 29 11.07 -25.50 -7.43
N ASP A 30 10.00 -25.94 -6.76
CA ASP A 30 9.93 -25.99 -5.29
C ASP A 30 10.97 -26.97 -4.69
N ASP A 31 11.76 -27.66 -5.53
CA ASP A 31 12.93 -28.46 -5.17
C ASP A 31 14.18 -27.62 -4.82
N VAL A 32 14.00 -26.47 -4.16
CA VAL A 32 15.11 -25.72 -3.53
C VAL A 32 15.80 -26.54 -2.44
N ASN A 33 15.21 -27.68 -2.05
CA ASN A 33 15.76 -28.62 -1.08
C ASN A 33 16.37 -29.89 -1.70
N ASP A 34 16.62 -29.99 -3.02
CA ASP A 34 17.51 -31.05 -3.52
C ASP A 34 18.96 -30.73 -3.10
N PRO A 35 19.56 -31.48 -2.15
CA PRO A 35 20.93 -31.25 -1.72
C PRO A 35 21.97 -31.48 -2.83
N ARG A 36 21.54 -31.90 -4.02
CA ARG A 36 22.38 -32.08 -5.21
C ARG A 36 22.32 -30.93 -6.21
N ALA A 37 21.47 -29.92 -5.99
CA ALA A 37 21.50 -28.73 -6.84
C ALA A 37 22.93 -28.14 -6.80
N PRO A 38 23.58 -27.92 -7.96
CA PRO A 38 24.93 -27.38 -7.98
C PRO A 38 24.95 -26.02 -7.29
N TYR A 39 25.81 -25.88 -6.28
CA TYR A 39 26.06 -24.61 -5.63
C TYR A 39 26.56 -23.61 -6.67
N MET A 40 25.74 -22.59 -6.96
CA MET A 40 26.13 -21.45 -7.76
C MET A 40 26.76 -20.42 -6.82
N PRO A 41 28.04 -20.03 -7.01
CA PRO A 41 28.62 -18.96 -6.21
C PRO A 41 27.87 -17.64 -6.46
N PRO A 42 27.86 -16.71 -5.48
CA PRO A 42 27.30 -15.38 -5.69
C PRO A 42 27.95 -14.69 -6.90
N LEU A 43 27.12 -14.06 -7.74
CA LEU A 43 27.60 -13.32 -8.91
C LEU A 43 27.53 -11.82 -8.64
N ASP A 44 28.67 -11.14 -8.74
CA ASP A 44 28.81 -9.70 -8.51
C ASP A 44 28.68 -8.91 -9.84
N PRO A 45 27.67 -8.02 -9.98
CA PRO A 45 27.50 -7.17 -11.17
C PRO A 45 28.72 -6.36 -11.57
N HIS A 46 29.58 -6.01 -10.62
CA HIS A 46 30.79 -5.24 -10.90
C HIS A 46 31.93 -6.07 -11.50
N LEU A 47 31.91 -7.38 -11.34
CA LEU A 47 33.04 -8.25 -11.68
C LEU A 47 32.77 -9.12 -12.91
N ASP A 48 31.54 -9.57 -13.10
CA ASP A 48 31.23 -10.58 -14.13
C ASP A 48 29.82 -10.41 -14.74
N ALA A 49 29.64 -9.34 -15.52
CA ALA A 49 28.41 -9.09 -16.27
C ALA A 49 28.06 -10.25 -17.22
N ALA A 50 29.06 -10.95 -17.76
CA ALA A 50 28.85 -12.11 -18.64
C ALA A 50 28.18 -13.27 -17.90
N ALA A 51 28.70 -13.66 -16.73
CA ALA A 51 28.11 -14.73 -15.94
C ALA A 51 26.70 -14.40 -15.46
N ILE A 52 26.40 -13.14 -15.14
CA ILE A 52 25.05 -12.71 -14.76
C ILE A 52 24.10 -12.81 -15.94
N PHE A 53 24.53 -12.32 -17.10
CA PHE A 53 23.71 -12.32 -18.31
C PHE A 53 23.29 -13.73 -18.75
N ASP A 54 24.17 -14.72 -18.55
CA ASP A 54 23.93 -16.12 -18.86
C ASP A 54 22.90 -16.80 -17.92
N VAL A 55 22.68 -16.25 -16.72
CA VAL A 55 21.75 -16.81 -15.73
C VAL A 55 20.42 -16.07 -15.64
N LEU A 56 20.23 -14.99 -16.41
CA LEU A 56 18.95 -14.28 -16.44
C LEU A 56 17.84 -15.18 -16.98
N GLY A 57 16.69 -15.18 -16.30
CA GLY A 57 15.49 -15.89 -16.74
C GLY A 57 14.74 -15.10 -17.81
N ILE A 58 15.16 -15.22 -19.07
CA ILE A 58 14.55 -14.54 -20.22
C ILE A 58 13.95 -15.58 -21.17
N ASP A 59 12.71 -15.37 -21.60
CA ASP A 59 12.09 -16.21 -22.64
C ASP A 59 12.61 -15.79 -24.03
N GLY A 60 13.69 -16.42 -24.46
CA GLY A 60 14.35 -16.14 -25.74
C GLY A 60 15.48 -17.12 -26.02
N GLN A 61 16.27 -16.82 -27.04
CA GLN A 61 17.47 -17.59 -27.37
C GLN A 61 18.71 -16.75 -27.12
N LEU A 62 19.56 -17.18 -26.18
CA LEU A 62 20.87 -16.59 -25.99
C LEU A 62 21.76 -16.88 -27.22
N ARG A 63 22.30 -15.83 -27.82
CA ARG A 63 23.20 -15.85 -28.99
C ARG A 63 24.56 -15.30 -28.59
N ALA A 64 25.60 -15.94 -29.10
CA ALA A 64 26.96 -15.42 -28.96
C ALA A 64 27.20 -14.25 -29.92
N GLY A 65 28.00 -13.27 -29.47
CA GLY A 65 28.36 -12.09 -30.25
C GLY A 65 27.41 -10.91 -30.04
N PRO A 66 27.80 -9.71 -30.51
CA PRO A 66 26.98 -8.51 -30.39
C PRO A 66 25.67 -8.65 -31.18
N SER A 67 24.66 -7.92 -30.75
CA SER A 67 23.38 -7.81 -31.41
C SER A 67 23.54 -7.16 -32.78
N PRO A 68 22.64 -7.47 -33.73
CA PRO A 68 22.65 -6.86 -35.04
C PRO A 68 22.61 -5.33 -35.00
N VAL A 69 23.38 -4.69 -35.89
CA VAL A 69 23.46 -3.23 -36.00
C VAL A 69 22.17 -2.64 -36.58
N PRO A 70 21.80 -1.39 -36.22
CA PRO A 70 20.63 -0.72 -36.78
C PRO A 70 20.63 -0.66 -38.31
N SER A 71 19.47 -0.91 -38.91
CA SER A 71 19.25 -0.97 -40.36
C SER A 71 17.93 -0.35 -40.81
N GLY A 72 17.33 0.51 -39.98
CA GLY A 72 16.08 1.22 -40.29
C GLY A 72 14.81 0.47 -39.89
N GLY A 73 14.87 -0.32 -38.82
CA GLY A 73 13.74 -1.08 -38.29
C GLY A 73 12.80 -0.27 -37.37
N PRO A 74 12.00 -0.95 -36.54
CA PRO A 74 11.03 -0.33 -35.64
C PRO A 74 11.66 0.67 -34.65
N THR A 75 10.90 1.70 -34.27
CA THR A 75 11.34 2.73 -33.32
C THR A 75 10.80 2.44 -31.92
N ILE A 76 11.67 2.51 -30.91
CA ILE A 76 11.27 2.52 -29.50
C ILE A 76 10.81 3.93 -29.14
N ALA A 77 9.50 4.14 -29.07
CA ALA A 77 8.90 5.44 -28.85
C ALA A 77 8.77 5.83 -27.36
N ALA A 78 8.70 4.84 -26.46
CA ALA A 78 8.82 5.06 -25.02
C ALA A 78 9.32 3.79 -24.31
N HIS A 79 10.06 3.97 -23.22
CA HIS A 79 10.54 2.91 -22.33
C HIS A 79 10.79 3.51 -20.93
N GLN A 80 11.22 2.68 -19.97
CA GLN A 80 11.67 3.15 -18.66
C GLN A 80 13.20 3.21 -18.63
N PRO A 81 13.82 4.39 -18.42
CA PRO A 81 15.27 4.53 -18.50
C PRO A 81 16.00 4.01 -17.25
N THR A 82 15.29 3.90 -16.12
CA THR A 82 15.85 3.40 -14.86
C THR A 82 14.93 2.37 -14.23
N ALA A 83 15.54 1.39 -13.56
CA ALA A 83 14.84 0.42 -12.74
C ALA A 83 15.68 0.07 -11.51
N SER A 84 15.04 -0.39 -10.44
CA SER A 84 15.74 -1.02 -9.33
C SER A 84 14.99 -2.23 -8.83
N ILE A 85 15.69 -3.34 -8.58
CA ILE A 85 15.03 -4.64 -8.34
C ILE A 85 15.82 -5.47 -7.33
N THR A 86 15.12 -6.14 -6.42
CA THR A 86 15.74 -7.13 -5.56
C THR A 86 15.94 -8.45 -6.30
N ALA A 87 17.07 -9.12 -6.09
CA ALA A 87 17.27 -10.49 -6.59
C ALA A 87 16.12 -11.43 -6.16
N ASN A 88 15.97 -12.56 -6.85
CA ASN A 88 14.82 -13.47 -6.70
C ASN A 88 13.46 -12.89 -7.14
N ASN A 89 13.46 -11.92 -8.06
CA ASN A 89 12.24 -11.34 -8.62
C ASN A 89 12.28 -11.29 -10.14
N THR A 90 11.18 -10.82 -10.73
CA THR A 90 11.06 -10.57 -12.17
C THR A 90 11.00 -9.07 -12.42
N LEU A 91 11.94 -8.55 -13.21
CA LEU A 91 11.84 -7.22 -13.79
C LEU A 91 10.94 -7.29 -15.01
N PHE A 92 9.87 -6.49 -15.05
CA PHE A 92 8.96 -6.41 -16.19
C PHE A 92 9.36 -5.22 -17.06
N LEU A 93 10.27 -5.41 -18.02
CA LEU A 93 10.82 -4.34 -18.85
C LEU A 93 9.82 -3.92 -19.94
N PRO A 94 9.26 -2.70 -19.90
CA PRO A 94 8.28 -2.26 -20.87
C PRO A 94 8.92 -1.54 -22.07
N VAL A 95 8.37 -1.81 -23.25
CA VAL A 95 8.79 -1.16 -24.49
C VAL A 95 7.55 -0.78 -25.28
N TYR A 96 7.36 0.51 -25.50
CA TYR A 96 6.40 1.03 -26.46
C TYR A 96 7.08 1.29 -27.79
N HIS A 97 6.50 0.75 -28.87
CA HIS A 97 7.09 0.84 -30.20
C HIS A 97 6.14 1.45 -31.22
N THR A 98 6.74 2.01 -32.26
CA THR A 98 6.05 2.35 -33.51
C THR A 98 6.89 1.87 -34.69
N SER A 99 6.25 1.41 -35.75
CA SER A 99 6.88 0.96 -36.99
C SER A 99 6.10 1.46 -38.19
N GLN A 100 6.82 1.85 -39.24
CA GLN A 100 6.21 2.42 -40.45
C GLN A 100 6.02 1.38 -41.56
N THR A 101 6.87 0.37 -41.58
CA THR A 101 7.04 -0.52 -42.75
C THR A 101 6.53 -1.92 -42.48
N ALA A 102 6.76 -2.44 -41.28
CA ALA A 102 6.42 -3.81 -40.96
C ALA A 102 6.18 -4.04 -39.45
N PRO A 103 5.39 -5.06 -39.08
CA PRO A 103 5.16 -5.38 -37.68
C PRO A 103 6.45 -5.79 -36.95
N VAL A 104 6.53 -5.48 -35.65
CA VAL A 104 7.65 -5.94 -34.82
C VAL A 104 7.64 -7.48 -34.75
N ALA A 105 8.79 -8.10 -35.00
CA ALA A 105 8.95 -9.55 -34.92
C ALA A 105 9.63 -10.00 -33.62
N GLY A 106 10.49 -9.15 -33.06
CA GLY A 106 11.19 -9.47 -31.81
C GLY A 106 12.05 -8.34 -31.28
N MET A 107 12.85 -8.69 -30.27
CA MET A 107 13.77 -7.81 -29.58
C MET A 107 15.13 -8.49 -29.39
N TYR A 108 16.21 -7.76 -29.63
CA TYR A 108 17.53 -8.11 -29.13
C TYR A 108 17.76 -7.40 -27.80
N LEU A 109 18.15 -8.14 -26.77
CA LEU A 109 18.49 -7.60 -25.45
C LEU A 109 19.94 -7.94 -25.13
N GLU A 110 20.71 -6.95 -24.69
CA GLU A 110 22.12 -7.04 -24.33
C GLU A 110 22.34 -6.48 -22.94
N MET A 111 23.33 -7.03 -22.23
CA MET A 111 23.87 -6.42 -21.02
C MET A 111 25.23 -5.84 -21.33
N GLN A 112 25.47 -4.59 -20.93
CA GLN A 112 26.76 -3.94 -21.15
C GLN A 112 27.89 -4.77 -20.51
N GLY A 113 28.86 -5.18 -21.33
CA GLY A 113 30.00 -6.02 -20.90
C GLY A 113 29.81 -7.53 -21.09
N ALA A 114 28.60 -8.00 -21.43
CA ALA A 114 28.37 -9.40 -21.80
C ALA A 114 28.79 -9.66 -23.26
N PRO A 115 29.26 -10.88 -23.60
CA PRO A 115 29.76 -11.22 -24.94
C PRO A 115 28.65 -11.64 -25.93
N GLY A 116 27.38 -11.50 -25.56
CA GLY A 116 26.24 -12.06 -26.29
C GLY A 116 24.98 -11.20 -26.16
N HIS A 117 23.91 -11.66 -26.79
CA HIS A 117 22.59 -11.04 -26.74
C HIS A 117 21.48 -12.10 -26.66
N TRP A 118 20.34 -11.76 -26.07
CA TRP A 118 19.12 -12.56 -26.15
C TRP A 118 18.31 -12.14 -27.37
N ASP A 119 17.87 -13.12 -28.16
CA ASP A 119 16.91 -12.98 -29.25
C ASP A 119 15.52 -13.40 -28.75
N ILE A 120 14.63 -12.42 -28.56
CA ILE A 120 13.34 -12.54 -27.87
C ILE A 120 12.21 -12.35 -28.90
N PRO A 121 11.52 -13.42 -29.31
CA PRO A 121 10.40 -13.31 -30.25
C PRO A 121 9.21 -12.56 -29.64
N LEU A 122 8.69 -11.57 -30.37
CA LEU A 122 7.50 -10.79 -30.00
C LEU A 122 6.38 -11.10 -30.99
N ALA A 123 5.84 -12.32 -30.92
CA ALA A 123 4.83 -12.78 -31.87
C ALA A 123 3.53 -11.95 -31.76
N GLY A 124 2.94 -11.63 -32.92
CA GLY A 124 1.65 -10.94 -32.99
C GLY A 124 1.70 -9.44 -32.71
N SER A 125 2.90 -8.85 -32.63
CA SER A 125 3.05 -7.41 -32.52
C SER A 125 2.50 -6.72 -33.77
N GLY A 126 1.83 -5.58 -33.59
CA GLY A 126 1.32 -4.76 -34.68
C GLY A 126 2.38 -3.82 -35.24
N LEU A 127 1.92 -2.75 -35.90
CA LEU A 127 2.78 -1.61 -36.26
C LEU A 127 3.02 -0.66 -35.07
N GLU A 128 2.24 -0.80 -34.01
CA GLU A 128 2.34 0.01 -32.80
C GLU A 128 1.80 -0.81 -31.62
N GLY A 129 2.40 -0.66 -30.44
CA GLY A 129 1.95 -1.32 -29.23
C GLY A 129 2.97 -1.31 -28.09
N THR A 130 2.53 -1.83 -26.95
CA THR A 130 3.38 -2.06 -25.78
C THR A 130 3.71 -3.54 -25.67
N HIS A 131 4.99 -3.84 -25.45
CA HIS A 131 5.45 -5.15 -25.01
C HIS A 131 6.04 -5.05 -23.61
N VAL A 132 5.95 -6.15 -22.86
CA VAL A 132 6.59 -6.28 -21.55
C VAL A 132 7.42 -7.55 -21.59
N VAL A 133 8.72 -7.40 -21.34
CA VAL A 133 9.66 -8.51 -21.33
C VAL A 133 10.00 -8.86 -19.88
N PRO A 134 9.55 -10.02 -19.37
CA PRO A 134 9.90 -10.47 -18.04
C PRO A 134 11.36 -10.94 -18.01
N ILE A 135 12.13 -10.43 -17.06
CA ILE A 135 13.53 -10.77 -16.83
C ILE A 135 13.66 -11.28 -15.39
N GLY A 136 13.77 -12.59 -15.22
CA GLY A 136 14.01 -13.21 -13.91
C GLY A 136 15.45 -12.95 -13.44
N ILE A 137 15.61 -12.40 -12.24
CA ILE A 137 16.91 -12.20 -11.61
C ILE A 137 17.07 -13.27 -10.51
N PRO A 138 17.99 -14.23 -10.66
CA PRO A 138 18.18 -15.29 -9.66
C PRO A 138 18.62 -14.75 -8.30
N SER A 139 18.27 -15.48 -7.23
CA SER A 139 18.57 -15.09 -5.84
C SER A 139 20.06 -15.01 -5.49
N PHE A 140 20.94 -15.64 -6.27
CA PHE A 140 22.38 -15.64 -6.07
C PHE A 140 23.11 -14.48 -6.79
N VAL A 141 22.39 -13.64 -7.54
CA VAL A 141 22.95 -12.39 -8.08
C VAL A 141 23.02 -11.36 -6.96
N MET A 142 24.19 -10.78 -6.75
CA MET A 142 24.44 -9.78 -5.71
C MET A 142 23.91 -8.40 -6.13
N ALA A 143 23.82 -7.50 -5.16
CA ALA A 143 23.50 -6.11 -5.42
C ALA A 143 24.59 -5.42 -6.26
N GLY A 144 24.17 -4.54 -7.17
CA GLY A 144 25.03 -3.78 -8.04
C GLY A 144 24.33 -3.33 -9.33
N PRO A 145 24.94 -2.40 -10.09
CA PRO A 145 24.38 -1.85 -11.30
C PRO A 145 24.61 -2.77 -12.50
N VAL A 146 23.62 -2.85 -13.38
CA VAL A 146 23.75 -3.39 -14.74
C VAL A 146 23.05 -2.45 -15.72
N SER A 147 23.55 -2.35 -16.96
CA SER A 147 22.87 -1.60 -18.02
C SER A 147 22.37 -2.56 -19.09
N LEU A 148 21.06 -2.53 -19.33
CA LEU A 148 20.38 -3.37 -20.31
C LEU A 148 20.11 -2.54 -21.57
N GLU A 149 20.74 -2.89 -22.69
CA GLU A 149 20.52 -2.27 -23.99
C GLU A 149 19.62 -3.16 -24.84
N PHE A 150 18.63 -2.60 -25.53
CA PHE A 150 17.73 -3.39 -26.36
C PHE A 150 17.37 -2.69 -27.67
N ARG A 151 17.14 -3.51 -28.70
CA ARG A 151 16.76 -3.11 -30.06
C ARG A 151 15.56 -3.93 -30.50
N LEU A 152 14.64 -3.32 -31.22
CA LEU A 152 13.54 -4.04 -31.87
C LEU A 152 13.92 -4.42 -33.29
N TYR A 153 13.39 -5.54 -33.79
CA TYR A 153 13.51 -5.92 -35.19
C TYR A 153 12.15 -6.28 -35.79
N ASP A 154 11.98 -6.01 -37.08
CA ASP A 154 10.76 -6.35 -37.84
C ASP A 154 10.86 -7.72 -38.53
N ALA A 155 9.77 -8.13 -39.20
CA ALA A 155 9.69 -9.43 -39.88
C ALA A 155 10.67 -9.59 -41.05
N GLU A 156 11.15 -8.48 -41.62
CA GLU A 156 12.15 -8.43 -42.69
C GLU A 156 13.59 -8.44 -42.14
N GLY A 157 13.76 -8.38 -40.82
CA GLY A 157 15.05 -8.36 -40.15
C GLY A 157 15.70 -6.98 -40.10
N ASN A 158 14.96 -5.90 -40.38
CA ASN A 158 15.45 -4.55 -40.16
C ASN A 158 15.45 -4.26 -38.66
N VAL A 159 16.51 -3.60 -38.19
CA VAL A 159 16.77 -3.40 -36.76
C VAL A 159 16.69 -1.92 -36.44
N GLY A 160 15.98 -1.61 -35.36
CA GLY A 160 15.81 -0.26 -34.83
C GLY A 160 17.05 0.28 -34.12
N GLU A 161 17.00 1.56 -33.76
CA GLU A 161 17.97 2.18 -32.86
C GLU A 161 17.86 1.58 -31.45
N PRO A 162 18.97 1.49 -30.69
CA PRO A 162 18.94 0.97 -29.33
C PRO A 162 18.26 1.94 -28.35
N ALA A 163 17.67 1.38 -27.30
CA ALA A 163 17.35 2.06 -26.06
C ALA A 163 18.04 1.33 -24.90
N ALA A 164 18.15 1.99 -23.74
CA ALA A 164 18.81 1.41 -22.58
C ALA A 164 18.02 1.65 -21.30
N THR A 165 18.08 0.69 -20.39
CA THR A 165 17.57 0.79 -19.03
C THR A 165 18.71 0.50 -18.06
N ASP A 166 19.04 1.48 -17.22
CA ASP A 166 19.98 1.28 -16.13
C ASP A 166 19.24 0.63 -14.96
N VAL A 167 19.72 -0.54 -14.54
CA VAL A 167 19.09 -1.37 -13.51
C VAL A 167 20.00 -1.45 -12.29
N GLU A 168 19.52 -1.01 -11.14
CA GLU A 168 20.17 -1.24 -9.86
C GLU A 168 19.61 -2.52 -9.22
N ILE A 169 20.43 -3.57 -9.13
CA ILE A 169 20.08 -4.75 -8.33
C ILE A 169 20.35 -4.40 -6.87
N VAL A 170 19.34 -4.52 -6.02
CA VAL A 170 19.43 -4.18 -4.59
C VAL A 170 19.27 -5.42 -3.72
N ALA A 171 19.74 -5.33 -2.47
CA ALA A 171 19.57 -6.40 -1.49
C ALA A 171 18.15 -6.45 -0.93
N THR A 172 17.71 -7.65 -0.53
CA THR A 172 16.49 -7.83 0.28
C THR A 172 16.59 -7.04 1.58
N ILE A 173 15.52 -6.34 1.92
CA ILE A 173 15.45 -5.55 3.14
C ILE A 173 15.03 -6.47 4.28
N VAL A 174 15.92 -6.62 5.26
CA VAL A 174 15.67 -7.36 6.50
C VAL A 174 15.42 -6.39 7.64
N ALA A 175 14.52 -6.75 8.56
CA ALA A 175 14.22 -5.93 9.71
C ALA A 175 15.46 -5.86 10.63
N GLN A 176 15.84 -4.67 11.10
CA GLN A 176 17.03 -4.50 11.93
C GLN A 176 16.69 -4.62 13.42
N GLY A 177 17.51 -5.36 14.17
CA GLY A 177 17.50 -5.33 15.65
C GLY A 177 16.20 -5.79 16.31
N GLY A 178 15.42 -6.65 15.65
CA GLY A 178 14.10 -7.08 16.15
C GLY A 178 13.00 -6.02 16.02
N SER A 179 13.31 -4.84 15.47
CA SER A 179 12.28 -3.90 15.01
C SER A 179 11.46 -4.59 13.93
N ARG A 180 10.13 -4.49 14.03
CA ARG A 180 9.21 -4.96 12.99
C ARG A 180 8.82 -3.86 12.00
N VAL A 181 9.47 -2.71 12.09
CA VAL A 181 9.33 -1.59 11.15
C VAL A 181 10.58 -1.56 10.26
N PHE A 182 10.36 -1.62 8.96
CA PHE A 182 11.42 -1.57 7.96
C PHE A 182 11.78 -0.11 7.63
N PRO A 183 12.99 0.16 7.12
CA PRO A 183 13.35 1.49 6.67
C PRO A 183 12.36 2.01 5.62
N VAL A 184 12.12 3.32 5.63
CA VAL A 184 11.37 4.00 4.57
C VAL A 184 12.15 3.83 3.26
N VAL A 185 11.45 3.41 2.21
CA VAL A 185 11.99 3.34 0.86
C VAL A 185 11.36 4.46 0.04
N SER A 186 12.18 5.25 -0.62
CA SER A 186 11.73 6.28 -1.57
C SER A 186 12.54 6.19 -2.85
N GLY A 187 11.96 6.61 -3.96
CA GLY A 187 12.66 6.60 -5.24
C GLY A 187 11.96 7.40 -6.32
N ASN A 188 12.69 7.54 -7.42
CA ASN A 188 12.26 8.14 -8.67
C ASN A 188 12.63 7.23 -9.87
N ASP A 189 12.87 5.94 -9.61
CA ASP A 189 13.09 4.97 -10.66
C ASP A 189 11.80 4.71 -11.42
N GLY A 190 11.90 4.54 -12.74
CA GLY A 190 10.75 4.23 -13.59
C GLY A 190 10.05 2.93 -13.19
N LEU A 191 10.83 1.95 -12.72
CA LEU A 191 10.35 0.67 -12.19
C LEU A 191 11.08 0.35 -10.90
N THR A 192 10.37 -0.18 -9.91
CA THR A 192 10.99 -0.59 -8.65
C THR A 192 10.38 -1.88 -8.15
N VAL A 193 11.23 -2.82 -7.74
CA VAL A 193 10.85 -4.00 -6.98
C VAL A 193 11.71 -4.06 -5.73
N ARG A 194 11.07 -4.10 -4.56
CA ARG A 194 11.75 -4.26 -3.26
C ARG A 194 11.17 -5.45 -2.54
N SER A 195 12.06 -6.37 -2.14
CA SER A 195 11.68 -7.49 -1.29
C SER A 195 11.99 -7.21 0.17
N PHE A 196 11.09 -7.66 1.02
CA PHE A 196 11.19 -7.62 2.46
C PHE A 196 11.06 -9.04 3.00
N ASP A 197 11.96 -9.42 3.89
CA ASP A 197 11.80 -10.62 4.72
C ASP A 197 11.01 -10.22 5.96
N VAL A 198 9.73 -10.59 5.99
CA VAL A 198 8.82 -10.28 7.10
C VAL A 198 8.81 -11.37 8.17
N GLY A 199 9.69 -12.37 8.08
CA GLY A 199 9.80 -13.45 9.06
C GLY A 199 8.68 -14.49 8.95
N SER A 200 8.58 -15.39 9.94
CA SER A 200 7.62 -16.51 9.92
C SER A 200 6.50 -16.42 10.95
N GLU A 201 6.45 -15.33 11.69
CA GLU A 201 5.46 -15.12 12.75
C GLU A 201 4.08 -14.81 12.15
N ALA A 202 3.00 -15.20 12.83
CA ALA A 202 1.66 -14.80 12.42
C ALA A 202 1.39 -13.34 12.81
N GLY A 203 0.66 -12.59 11.99
CA GLY A 203 0.45 -11.17 12.19
C GLY A 203 -0.17 -10.45 11.00
N GLN A 204 0.07 -9.15 10.95
CA GLN A 204 -0.41 -8.28 9.90
C GLN A 204 0.72 -7.42 9.36
N ILE A 205 0.85 -7.38 8.05
CA ILE A 205 1.78 -6.49 7.34
C ILE A 205 1.01 -5.22 6.98
N SER A 206 1.57 -4.08 7.34
CA SER A 206 1.14 -2.75 6.93
C SER A 206 2.13 -2.18 5.93
N ILE A 207 1.63 -1.59 4.85
CA ILE A 207 2.44 -0.88 3.86
C ILE A 207 1.83 0.50 3.69
N VAL A 208 2.43 1.49 4.33
CA VAL A 208 2.05 2.90 4.16
C VAL A 208 2.77 3.42 2.94
N TRP A 209 2.05 4.01 2.00
CA TRP A 209 2.64 4.48 0.75
C TRP A 209 2.15 5.87 0.34
N THR A 210 2.97 6.54 -0.46
CA THR A 210 2.69 7.84 -1.07
C THR A 210 3.27 7.86 -2.47
N THR A 211 2.47 8.26 -3.46
CA THR A 211 2.87 8.46 -4.87
C THR A 211 2.81 9.94 -5.30
N TYR A 212 2.73 10.86 -4.33
CA TYR A 212 2.72 12.31 -4.53
C TYR A 212 1.79 12.79 -5.66
N THR A 213 2.23 13.75 -6.51
CA THR A 213 1.46 14.29 -7.63
C THR A 213 1.71 13.57 -8.95
N ILE A 214 2.69 12.65 -8.98
CA ILE A 214 3.06 11.90 -10.18
C ILE A 214 2.33 10.57 -10.11
N PRO A 215 1.39 10.27 -11.02
CA PRO A 215 0.61 9.04 -10.93
C PRO A 215 1.49 7.81 -11.10
N ASP A 216 1.75 7.11 -10.00
CA ASP A 216 2.45 5.83 -9.94
C ASP A 216 1.46 4.73 -9.57
N ARG A 217 1.76 3.49 -9.98
CA ARG A 217 1.02 2.29 -9.58
C ARG A 217 1.84 1.48 -8.60
N ILE A 218 1.20 1.00 -7.52
CA ILE A 218 1.83 0.09 -6.57
C ILE A 218 1.09 -1.24 -6.58
N ASP A 219 1.82 -2.34 -6.76
CA ASP A 219 1.33 -3.70 -6.65
C ASP A 219 2.15 -4.46 -5.61
N VAL A 220 1.51 -5.34 -4.85
CA VAL A 220 2.15 -6.07 -3.76
C VAL A 220 2.00 -7.56 -3.97
N ARG A 221 3.13 -8.28 -3.97
CA ARG A 221 3.15 -9.74 -3.87
C ARG A 221 3.51 -10.17 -2.46
N PHE A 222 2.83 -11.21 -2.00
CA PHE A 222 3.17 -11.89 -0.76
C PHE A 222 3.26 -13.38 -1.04
N ASN A 223 4.41 -13.99 -0.72
CA ASN A 223 4.74 -15.38 -1.05
C ASN A 223 4.46 -15.72 -2.52
N GLY A 224 4.91 -14.84 -3.42
CA GLY A 224 4.77 -14.99 -4.86
C GLY A 224 3.37 -14.70 -5.43
N GLN A 225 2.36 -14.39 -4.60
CA GLN A 225 0.99 -14.10 -5.05
C GLN A 225 0.68 -12.60 -4.97
N TRP A 226 0.06 -12.03 -6.00
CA TRP A 226 -0.43 -10.65 -5.94
C TRP A 226 -1.59 -10.55 -4.93
N VAL A 227 -1.43 -9.71 -3.91
CA VAL A 227 -2.39 -9.59 -2.80
C VAL A 227 -3.02 -8.20 -2.70
N ARG A 228 -2.33 -7.14 -3.14
CA ARG A 228 -2.83 -5.76 -3.09
C ARG A 228 -2.36 -4.98 -4.32
N SER A 229 -3.12 -3.94 -4.68
CA SER A 229 -2.80 -3.04 -5.77
C SER A 229 -3.49 -1.69 -5.55
N THR A 230 -2.92 -0.60 -6.04
CA THR A 230 -3.61 0.70 -6.18
C THR A 230 -4.66 0.67 -7.30
N GLY A 231 -4.59 -0.32 -8.20
CA GLY A 231 -5.61 -0.61 -9.20
C GLY A 231 -6.28 -1.96 -8.93
N THR A 232 -6.64 -2.65 -10.01
CA THR A 232 -7.13 -4.03 -9.90
C THR A 232 -5.98 -4.98 -9.56
N THR A 233 -6.15 -5.81 -8.53
CA THR A 233 -5.20 -6.88 -8.17
C THR A 233 -5.02 -7.85 -9.33
N LEU A 234 -3.76 -8.19 -9.60
CA LEU A 234 -3.36 -9.01 -10.74
C LEU A 234 -3.57 -10.49 -10.46
N ASP A 235 -3.70 -11.30 -11.52
CA ASP A 235 -3.56 -12.75 -11.40
C ASP A 235 -2.06 -13.13 -11.35
N GLN A 236 -1.74 -14.33 -10.87
CA GLN A 236 -0.38 -14.74 -10.47
C GLN A 236 0.69 -14.62 -11.56
N LEU A 237 0.31 -14.54 -12.83
CA LEU A 237 1.24 -14.58 -13.96
C LEU A 237 1.26 -13.29 -14.79
N ARG A 238 0.47 -12.28 -14.43
CA ARG A 238 0.47 -11.01 -15.14
C ARG A 238 1.54 -10.07 -14.60
N ALA A 239 2.24 -9.45 -15.54
CA ALA A 239 2.98 -8.24 -15.27
C ALA A 239 2.03 -7.12 -14.79
N PRO A 240 2.49 -6.21 -13.93
CA PRO A 240 1.80 -4.94 -13.71
C PRO A 240 1.48 -4.27 -15.04
N PRO A 241 0.28 -3.67 -15.19
CA PRO A 241 -0.05 -2.83 -16.34
C PRO A 241 0.98 -1.72 -16.46
N ILE A 242 1.63 -1.65 -17.61
CA ILE A 242 2.58 -0.59 -17.91
C ILE A 242 2.03 0.22 -19.09
N LEU A 243 1.73 1.48 -18.82
CA LEU A 243 1.07 2.40 -19.74
C LEU A 243 1.97 3.59 -20.03
N ARG A 244 1.78 4.24 -21.18
CA ARG A 244 2.36 5.58 -21.39
C ARG A 244 1.66 6.57 -20.48
N CYS A 245 2.32 7.65 -20.09
CA CYS A 245 1.69 8.65 -19.22
C CYS A 245 0.47 9.32 -19.83
N ALA A 246 0.36 9.38 -21.15
CA ALA A 246 -0.82 9.87 -21.84
C ALA A 246 -2.04 8.92 -21.75
N ASP A 247 -1.78 7.62 -21.51
CA ASP A 247 -2.81 6.58 -21.44
C ASP A 247 -3.10 6.12 -19.99
N ALA A 248 -2.20 6.42 -19.06
CA ALA A 248 -2.33 6.05 -17.66
C ALA A 248 -3.50 6.80 -17.00
N ALA A 249 -4.43 6.05 -16.43
CA ALA A 249 -5.55 6.61 -15.68
C ALA A 249 -5.61 6.06 -14.24
N GLY A 250 -6.31 6.78 -13.37
CA GLY A 250 -6.55 6.33 -11.99
C GLY A 250 -7.29 4.98 -11.92
N ALA A 251 -8.13 4.66 -12.91
CA ALA A 251 -8.80 3.36 -13.01
C ALA A 251 -7.81 2.19 -13.22
N ASP A 252 -6.65 2.47 -13.80
CA ASP A 252 -5.57 1.51 -13.98
C ASP A 252 -4.63 1.46 -12.76
N GLY A 253 -4.95 2.18 -11.68
CA GLY A 253 -4.17 2.24 -10.46
C GLY A 253 -3.02 3.25 -10.47
N PHE A 254 -2.85 4.02 -11.56
CA PHE A 254 -1.89 5.12 -11.60
C PHE A 254 -2.50 6.33 -10.90
N ILE A 255 -2.16 6.50 -9.62
CA ILE A 255 -2.78 7.51 -8.74
C ILE A 255 -1.69 8.31 -8.06
N GLY A 256 -1.93 9.61 -7.87
CA GLY A 256 -1.10 10.47 -7.03
C GLY A 256 -1.79 10.66 -5.68
N SER A 257 -1.50 9.79 -4.71
CA SER A 257 -2.18 9.80 -3.41
C SER A 257 -1.31 9.21 -2.30
N SER A 258 -1.87 9.08 -1.11
CA SER A 258 -1.30 8.25 -0.04
C SER A 258 -2.37 7.30 0.44
N ASP A 259 -1.99 6.10 0.82
CA ASP A 259 -2.88 5.16 1.50
C ASP A 259 -2.08 4.07 2.25
N ILE A 260 -2.80 3.11 2.81
CA ILE A 260 -2.25 1.96 3.52
C ILE A 260 -2.76 0.66 2.89
N PHE A 261 -1.84 -0.28 2.64
CA PHE A 261 -2.21 -1.67 2.43
C PHE A 261 -2.06 -2.46 3.72
N THR A 262 -3.01 -3.36 3.94
CA THR A 262 -3.00 -4.28 5.07
C THR A 262 -3.13 -5.71 4.56
N ILE A 263 -2.22 -6.59 4.97
CA ILE A 263 -2.14 -7.99 4.51
C ILE A 263 -1.99 -8.88 5.75
N ASP A 264 -2.81 -9.92 5.85
CA ASP A 264 -2.68 -10.90 6.93
C ASP A 264 -1.55 -11.88 6.61
N HIS A 265 -0.68 -12.09 7.59
CA HIS A 265 0.41 -13.07 7.56
C HIS A 265 0.02 -14.25 8.45
N PRO A 266 -0.33 -15.42 7.90
CA PRO A 266 -0.82 -16.55 8.70
C PRO A 266 0.25 -17.21 9.57
N GLY A 267 1.52 -16.84 9.41
CA GLY A 267 2.66 -17.44 10.10
C GLY A 267 3.07 -18.81 9.52
N GLY A 268 4.06 -19.44 10.13
CA GLY A 268 4.51 -20.81 9.84
C GLY A 268 5.54 -20.95 8.72
N SER A 269 5.55 -20.05 7.74
CA SER A 269 6.60 -19.95 6.70
C SER A 269 7.19 -18.55 6.69
N ALA A 270 8.48 -18.43 6.35
CA ALA A 270 9.08 -17.13 6.08
C ALA A 270 8.27 -16.40 5.00
N GLY A 271 7.80 -15.21 5.32
CA GLY A 271 7.04 -14.36 4.41
C GLY A 271 7.99 -13.55 3.54
N ALA A 272 7.89 -13.75 2.23
CA ALA A 272 8.51 -12.87 1.24
C ALA A 272 7.45 -11.86 0.78
N LEU A 273 7.68 -10.58 1.06
CA LEU A 273 6.84 -9.48 0.60
C LEU A 273 7.59 -8.70 -0.48
N ASP A 274 7.01 -8.59 -1.66
CA ASP A 274 7.57 -7.80 -2.76
C ASP A 274 6.64 -6.63 -3.07
N VAL A 275 7.19 -5.42 -3.04
CA VAL A 275 6.49 -4.20 -3.44
C VAL A 275 6.99 -3.77 -4.80
N TYR A 276 6.09 -3.76 -5.78
CA TYR A 276 6.32 -3.31 -7.15
C TYR A 276 5.78 -1.89 -7.26
N VAL A 277 6.61 -0.95 -7.68
CA VAL A 277 6.21 0.40 -8.05
C VAL A 277 6.49 0.60 -9.53
N SER A 278 5.48 1.02 -10.27
CA SER A 278 5.56 1.24 -11.72
C SER A 278 5.14 2.65 -12.07
N GLY A 279 6.07 3.40 -12.66
CA GLY A 279 5.78 4.63 -13.35
C GLY A 279 5.14 4.40 -14.70
N CYS A 280 4.44 5.42 -15.19
CA CYS A 280 4.03 5.45 -16.59
C CYS A 280 5.25 5.76 -17.50
N MET A 281 5.29 5.18 -18.70
CA MET A 281 6.39 5.37 -19.65
C MET A 281 6.42 6.80 -20.19
N GLY A 282 7.63 7.37 -20.28
CA GLY A 282 7.85 8.73 -20.76
C GLY A 282 7.53 9.84 -19.75
N GLY A 283 7.23 9.49 -18.50
CA GLY A 283 7.08 10.42 -17.39
C GLY A 283 8.19 10.27 -16.35
N GLY A 284 8.06 11.01 -15.25
CA GLY A 284 8.81 10.73 -14.03
C GLY A 284 8.05 9.78 -13.12
N THR A 285 8.68 9.41 -12.01
CA THR A 285 8.04 8.75 -10.87
C THR A 285 8.47 9.47 -9.60
N ALA A 286 7.62 9.44 -8.58
CA ALA A 286 7.98 9.94 -7.26
C ALA A 286 7.13 9.22 -6.24
N TRP A 287 7.78 8.39 -5.43
CA TRP A 287 7.07 7.58 -4.47
C TRP A 287 7.91 7.36 -3.21
N GLN A 288 7.21 7.04 -2.14
CA GLN A 288 7.78 6.52 -0.91
C GLN A 288 6.83 5.50 -0.29
N PHE A 289 7.36 4.51 0.41
CA PHE A 289 6.58 3.61 1.23
C PHE A 289 7.38 3.07 2.41
N GLN A 290 6.67 2.59 3.43
CA GLN A 290 7.23 1.96 4.61
C GLN A 290 6.45 0.69 4.91
N VAL A 291 7.18 -0.40 5.15
CA VAL A 291 6.61 -1.68 5.56
C VAL A 291 6.73 -1.82 7.08
N ALA A 292 5.70 -2.33 7.72
CA ALA A 292 5.70 -2.72 9.12
C ALA A 292 4.99 -4.06 9.32
N PHE A 293 5.46 -4.87 10.27
CA PHE A 293 4.86 -6.14 10.65
C PHE A 293 4.32 -6.06 12.10
N LEU A 294 3.10 -6.54 12.31
CA LEU A 294 2.37 -6.46 13.58
C LEU A 294 1.95 -7.88 13.98
N ALA A 295 2.68 -8.57 14.87
CA ALA A 295 2.33 -9.96 15.19
C ALA A 295 1.03 -10.10 15.98
N GLU A 296 0.32 -11.21 15.73
CA GLU A 296 -1.04 -11.49 16.18
C GLU A 296 -1.18 -11.57 17.70
N GLU A 297 -0.25 -12.24 18.40
CA GLU A 297 -0.27 -12.33 19.89
C GLU A 297 0.27 -11.07 20.60
N SER A 298 0.81 -10.11 19.84
CA SER A 298 1.34 -8.84 20.36
C SER A 298 0.51 -7.62 19.95
N ALA A 299 -0.65 -7.82 19.33
CA ALA A 299 -1.43 -6.73 18.75
C ALA A 299 -1.81 -5.64 19.79
N TYR A 300 -1.74 -5.95 21.09
CA TYR A 300 -1.85 -4.98 22.18
C TYR A 300 -0.68 -5.00 23.17
N SER A 301 0.38 -5.80 23.00
CA SER A 301 1.49 -5.79 23.97
C SER A 301 2.20 -4.44 24.02
N TRP A 302 2.19 -3.71 22.90
CA TRP A 302 2.66 -2.33 22.83
C TRP A 302 1.78 -1.39 23.66
N TYR A 303 0.47 -1.63 23.70
CA TYR A 303 -0.51 -0.85 24.46
C TYR A 303 -0.43 -1.17 25.95
N ASP A 304 -0.27 -2.45 26.30
CA ASP A 304 -0.06 -2.91 27.67
C ASP A 304 1.26 -2.38 28.27
N ASP A 305 2.22 -2.01 27.41
CA ASP A 305 3.46 -1.33 27.78
C ASP A 305 3.37 0.22 27.72
N LEU A 306 2.16 0.79 27.77
CA LEU A 306 2.01 2.25 27.93
C LEU A 306 1.81 2.59 29.40
N PRO A 307 2.41 3.70 29.90
CA PRO A 307 2.06 4.17 31.23
C PRO A 307 0.57 4.55 31.27
N PRO A 308 -0.12 4.30 32.38
CA PRO A 308 -1.54 4.65 32.50
C PRO A 308 -1.73 6.16 32.36
N CYS A 309 -2.82 6.56 31.70
CA CYS A 309 -3.25 7.96 31.70
C CYS A 309 -3.57 8.39 33.14
N PRO A 310 -3.00 9.51 33.66
CA PRO A 310 -3.41 10.01 34.96
C PRO A 310 -4.91 10.36 34.95
N CYS A 311 -5.65 10.07 36.03
CA CYS A 311 -7.10 10.31 36.04
C CYS A 311 -7.49 11.81 36.00
N ARG A 312 -6.52 12.70 36.25
CA ARG A 312 -6.73 14.13 36.39
C ARG A 312 -5.64 14.90 35.65
N TYR A 313 -6.03 15.95 34.94
CA TYR A 313 -5.09 16.82 34.22
C TYR A 313 -4.12 17.57 35.15
N ASP A 314 -4.55 17.88 36.37
CA ASP A 314 -3.70 18.51 37.40
C ASP A 314 -2.71 17.52 38.06
N ALA A 315 -2.85 16.22 37.80
CA ALA A 315 -1.98 15.16 38.33
C ALA A 315 -0.88 14.72 37.34
N ILE A 316 -0.80 15.34 36.16
CA ILE A 316 0.24 15.02 35.18
C ILE A 316 1.63 15.34 35.77
N PRO A 317 2.57 14.38 35.77
CA PRO A 317 3.91 14.58 36.29
C PRO A 317 4.79 15.30 35.25
N TRP A 318 4.48 16.57 35.00
CA TRP A 318 5.18 17.41 34.03
C TRP A 318 6.69 17.42 34.27
N ASN A 319 7.45 17.24 33.18
CA ASN A 319 8.92 17.23 33.18
C ASN A 319 9.57 16.07 33.99
N ALA A 320 8.80 15.14 34.55
CA ALA A 320 9.33 13.95 35.18
C ALA A 320 9.50 12.83 34.14
N VAL A 321 10.56 12.03 34.28
CA VAL A 321 10.68 10.77 33.55
C VAL A 321 9.70 9.77 34.16
N VAL A 322 8.79 9.27 33.34
CA VAL A 322 7.84 8.21 33.68
C VAL A 322 8.22 6.99 32.86
N ASN A 323 8.45 5.87 33.55
CA ASN A 323 8.75 4.62 32.90
C ASN A 323 7.47 3.89 32.52
N SER A 324 7.48 3.22 31.37
CA SER A 324 6.47 2.24 31.00
C SER A 324 6.52 1.00 31.93
N PRO A 325 5.51 0.10 31.88
CA PRO A 325 5.53 -1.18 32.59
C PRO A 325 6.79 -2.03 32.35
N SER A 326 7.35 -2.02 31.13
CA SER A 326 8.60 -2.70 30.77
C SER A 326 9.86 -1.92 31.15
N GLY A 327 9.72 -0.68 31.65
CA GLY A 327 10.81 0.17 32.09
C GLY A 327 11.31 1.19 31.07
N ARG A 328 10.64 1.38 29.92
CA ARG A 328 11.03 2.36 28.91
C ARG A 328 10.82 3.79 29.44
N PRO A 329 11.85 4.65 29.48
CA PRO A 329 11.72 6.00 29.99
C PRO A 329 11.05 6.92 28.97
N GLY A 330 10.12 7.76 29.40
CA GLY A 330 9.52 8.81 28.58
C GLY A 330 9.01 9.99 29.41
N VAL A 331 8.47 11.01 28.73
CA VAL A 331 7.98 12.24 29.37
C VAL A 331 6.61 12.63 28.85
N TRP A 332 5.79 13.24 29.71
CA TRP A 332 4.51 13.82 29.31
C TRP A 332 4.70 15.24 28.75
N GLN A 333 4.06 15.52 27.62
CA GLN A 333 4.06 16.80 26.92
C GLN A 333 2.63 17.23 26.60
N SER A 334 2.37 18.54 26.50
CA SER A 334 1.06 19.03 26.05
C SER A 334 0.83 18.62 24.59
N SER A 335 -0.40 18.24 24.27
CA SER A 335 -0.86 17.93 22.92
C SER A 335 -2.10 18.75 22.54
N ASP A 336 -2.25 19.94 23.12
CA ASP A 336 -3.48 20.73 22.98
C ASP A 336 -3.72 21.27 21.56
N GLY A 337 -2.66 21.47 20.79
CA GLY A 337 -2.69 22.22 19.53
C GLY A 337 -3.60 21.65 18.44
N LEU A 338 -3.94 20.34 18.49
CA LEU A 338 -4.76 19.67 17.48
C LEU A 338 -5.99 18.95 18.07
N LEU A 339 -6.33 19.21 19.34
CA LEU A 339 -7.45 18.53 20.00
C LEU A 339 -8.78 18.76 19.32
N SER A 340 -9.06 19.98 18.87
CA SER A 340 -10.32 20.28 18.20
C SER A 340 -10.50 19.54 16.87
N ILE A 341 -9.39 19.06 16.27
CA ILE A 341 -9.41 18.33 15.01
C ILE A 341 -9.59 16.83 15.27
N PHE A 342 -8.86 16.25 16.23
CA PHE A 342 -8.84 14.81 16.42
C PHE A 342 -9.75 14.29 17.54
N HIS A 343 -10.05 15.14 18.53
CA HIS A 343 -10.69 14.79 19.79
C HIS A 343 -11.75 15.82 20.20
N PRO A 344 -12.82 16.01 19.38
CA PRO A 344 -13.81 17.04 19.63
C PRO A 344 -14.45 16.86 21.01
N GLY A 345 -14.50 17.94 21.80
CA GLY A 345 -15.06 17.93 23.16
C GLY A 345 -14.03 17.75 24.28
N ALA A 346 -12.80 17.37 23.96
CA ALA A 346 -11.69 17.45 24.90
C ALA A 346 -11.30 18.92 25.15
N ALA A 347 -11.01 19.27 26.40
CA ALA A 347 -10.53 20.60 26.78
C ALA A 347 -9.00 20.63 26.93
N HIS A 348 -8.41 19.50 27.30
CA HIS A 348 -6.96 19.36 27.47
C HIS A 348 -6.47 18.03 26.90
N GLY A 349 -5.19 18.02 26.53
CA GLY A 349 -4.53 16.90 25.86
C GLY A 349 -3.09 16.82 26.31
N VAL A 350 -2.67 15.62 26.64
CA VAL A 350 -1.27 15.32 26.93
C VAL A 350 -0.86 14.09 26.17
N ARG A 351 0.44 13.98 25.90
CA ARG A 351 1.02 12.83 25.25
C ARG A 351 2.28 12.39 25.99
N TRP A 352 2.35 11.12 26.34
CA TRP A 352 3.58 10.49 26.81
C TRP A 352 4.40 10.06 25.60
N GLN A 353 5.65 10.51 25.54
CA GLN A 353 6.58 10.18 24.47
C GLN A 353 7.79 9.42 25.06
N PRO A 354 8.10 8.22 24.56
CA PRO A 354 9.31 7.50 24.93
C PRO A 354 10.56 8.25 24.44
N ASN A 355 11.64 8.21 25.21
CA ASN A 355 12.90 8.90 24.87
C ASN A 355 13.63 8.27 23.68
N ASP A 356 13.39 6.99 23.43
CA ASP A 356 14.02 6.15 22.41
C ASP A 356 13.09 5.83 21.22
N GLY A 357 11.90 6.44 21.17
CA GLY A 357 10.89 6.18 20.14
C GLY A 357 10.03 4.94 20.42
N GLY A 358 9.35 4.42 19.39
CA GLY A 358 8.35 3.35 19.54
C GLY A 358 6.99 3.89 19.99
N SER A 359 6.17 3.09 20.68
CA SER A 359 4.78 3.46 20.99
C SER A 359 4.65 4.54 22.07
N GLY A 360 3.67 5.44 21.89
CA GLY A 360 3.32 6.54 22.79
C GLY A 360 1.87 6.48 23.25
N GLN A 361 1.47 7.39 24.14
CA GLN A 361 0.10 7.44 24.68
C GLN A 361 -0.44 8.87 24.63
N GLN A 362 -1.59 9.10 23.99
CA GLN A 362 -2.34 10.34 24.12
C GLN A 362 -3.46 10.19 25.14
N CYS A 363 -3.57 11.13 26.07
CA CYS A 363 -4.67 11.22 27.03
C CYS A 363 -5.37 12.56 26.85
N THR A 364 -6.69 12.55 26.86
CA THR A 364 -7.50 13.76 26.76
C THR A 364 -8.37 13.92 28.00
N TYR A 365 -8.68 15.17 28.33
CA TYR A 365 -9.41 15.50 29.55
C TYR A 365 -10.58 16.42 29.22
N SER A 366 -11.68 16.23 29.93
CA SER A 366 -12.83 17.13 29.90
C SER A 366 -12.49 18.48 30.56
N ALA A 367 -13.39 19.45 30.41
CA ALA A 367 -13.20 20.80 30.93
C ALA A 367 -13.04 20.88 32.45
N ASP A 368 -13.55 19.89 33.20
CA ASP A 368 -13.35 19.76 34.64
C ASP A 368 -12.04 19.03 35.00
N GLY A 369 -11.24 18.66 34.00
CA GLY A 369 -9.93 18.02 34.15
C GLY A 369 -9.99 16.51 34.40
N ARG A 370 -11.12 15.83 34.18
CA ARG A 370 -11.22 14.37 34.28
C ARG A 370 -10.76 13.69 32.98
N LEU A 371 -10.05 12.58 33.10
CA LEU A 371 -9.67 11.75 31.95
C LEU A 371 -10.92 11.34 31.16
N ILE A 372 -10.92 11.48 29.85
CA ILE A 372 -11.97 10.99 28.96
C ILE A 372 -11.60 9.56 28.57
N THR A 373 -12.39 8.59 29.03
CA THR A 373 -12.07 7.15 28.93
C THR A 373 -12.73 6.47 27.72
N GLY A 374 -13.50 7.22 26.91
CA GLY A 374 -14.15 6.68 25.73
C GLY A 374 -14.97 7.72 24.95
N GLY A 375 -15.46 7.31 23.77
CA GLY A 375 -16.14 8.19 22.83
C GLY A 375 -15.17 9.00 21.96
N ALA A 376 -15.72 9.85 21.08
CA ALA A 376 -14.95 10.55 20.06
C ALA A 376 -13.95 11.58 20.59
N ALA A 377 -14.09 12.00 21.85
CA ALA A 377 -13.15 12.93 22.47
C ALA A 377 -12.01 12.23 23.23
N ALA A 378 -12.02 10.91 23.33
CA ALA A 378 -11.02 10.17 24.10
C ALA A 378 -9.69 10.10 23.35
N GLY A 379 -8.60 10.34 24.08
CA GLY A 379 -7.25 10.20 23.54
C GLY A 379 -6.98 8.78 23.06
N THR A 380 -6.09 8.65 22.10
CA THR A 380 -5.73 7.37 21.47
C THR A 380 -4.32 7.00 21.86
N ALA A 381 -4.08 5.71 22.08
CA ALA A 381 -2.72 5.20 22.13
C ALA A 381 -2.07 5.31 20.73
N ASP A 382 -0.78 5.62 20.66
CA ASP A 382 -0.04 5.74 19.40
C ASP A 382 0.91 4.53 19.27
N GLN A 383 0.76 3.71 18.22
CA GLN A 383 1.69 2.60 17.97
C GLN A 383 3.09 3.12 17.65
N ILE A 384 3.17 4.27 16.98
CA ILE A 384 4.41 4.95 16.65
C ILE A 384 4.35 6.37 17.21
N SER A 385 5.31 6.70 18.07
CA SER A 385 5.41 8.01 18.69
C SER A 385 5.59 9.09 17.62
N PRO A 386 5.06 10.30 17.82
CA PRO A 386 5.17 11.40 16.85
C PRO A 386 6.58 11.86 16.51
N SER A 387 7.61 11.40 17.22
CA SER A 387 9.01 11.65 16.85
C SER A 387 9.40 10.96 15.54
N ASP A 388 8.71 9.87 15.16
CA ASP A 388 8.73 9.33 13.79
C ASP A 388 7.46 9.81 13.07
N PHE A 389 7.57 10.96 12.40
CA PHE A 389 6.42 11.60 11.75
C PHE A 389 5.76 10.71 10.70
N ILE A 390 6.54 10.00 9.88
CA ILE A 390 6.01 9.19 8.77
C ILE A 390 5.32 7.95 9.31
N GLY A 391 5.98 7.25 10.24
CA GLY A 391 5.40 6.08 10.90
C GLY A 391 4.14 6.45 11.67
N HIS A 392 4.18 7.51 12.50
CA HIS A 392 3.02 7.98 13.26
C HIS A 392 1.88 8.40 12.34
N PHE A 393 2.18 9.17 11.28
CA PHE A 393 1.14 9.58 10.35
C PHE A 393 0.51 8.38 9.64
N GLY A 394 1.32 7.45 9.14
CA GLY A 394 0.84 6.29 8.40
C GLY A 394 0.10 5.25 9.25
N VAL A 395 0.58 5.00 10.47
CA VAL A 395 0.04 3.95 11.34
C VAL A 395 -1.06 4.48 12.25
N ASP A 396 -0.96 5.68 12.81
CA ASP A 396 -1.90 6.14 13.86
C ASP A 396 -2.88 7.21 13.36
N VAL A 397 -2.43 8.12 12.48
CA VAL A 397 -3.24 9.27 12.03
C VAL A 397 -4.02 8.95 10.76
N TRP A 398 -3.43 8.28 9.79
CA TRP A 398 -4.05 7.98 8.51
C TRP A 398 -5.30 7.10 8.67
N PRO A 399 -5.28 6.02 9.50
CA PRO A 399 -6.48 5.22 9.73
C PRO A 399 -7.64 6.02 10.33
N TRP A 400 -7.37 7.10 11.07
CA TRP A 400 -8.41 7.98 11.61
C TRP A 400 -9.24 8.66 10.52
N PHE A 401 -8.61 8.99 9.38
CA PHE A 401 -9.25 9.60 8.22
C PHE A 401 -9.96 8.61 7.30
N ARG A 402 -9.65 7.31 7.39
CA ARG A 402 -10.06 6.31 6.39
C ARG A 402 -10.85 5.13 6.93
N SER A 403 -10.67 4.77 8.19
CA SER A 403 -11.34 3.62 8.79
C SER A 403 -12.65 4.05 9.43
N PRO A 404 -13.70 3.20 9.40
CA PRO A 404 -14.87 3.40 10.25
C PRO A 404 -14.42 3.66 11.68
N CYS A 405 -14.96 4.72 12.30
CA CYS A 405 -14.36 5.21 13.54
C CYS A 405 -14.41 4.20 14.70
N HIS A 406 -15.41 3.32 14.69
CA HIS A 406 -15.51 2.24 15.67
C HIS A 406 -14.40 1.19 15.51
N GLU A 407 -13.97 0.90 14.29
CA GLU A 407 -12.83 0.00 14.01
C GLU A 407 -11.51 0.67 14.42
N TYR A 408 -11.40 1.98 14.16
CA TYR A 408 -10.27 2.77 14.62
C TYR A 408 -10.12 2.70 16.14
N PHE A 409 -11.14 3.04 16.92
CA PHE A 409 -11.06 3.00 18.38
C PHE A 409 -10.96 1.58 18.97
N ALA A 410 -11.32 0.54 18.22
CA ALA A 410 -11.03 -0.83 18.62
C ALA A 410 -9.52 -1.12 18.57
N ARG A 411 -8.83 -0.59 17.55
CA ARG A 411 -7.39 -0.81 17.31
C ARG A 411 -6.48 0.17 18.04
N TRP A 412 -6.92 1.41 18.24
CA TRP A 412 -6.24 2.46 19.02
C TRP A 412 -7.10 2.86 20.22
N PRO A 413 -7.29 1.97 21.20
CA PRO A 413 -8.16 2.25 22.33
C PRO A 413 -7.61 3.37 23.21
N ALA A 414 -8.52 4.07 23.90
CA ALA A 414 -8.15 4.97 24.97
C ALA A 414 -7.55 4.20 26.14
N ASN A 415 -6.49 4.71 26.77
CA ASN A 415 -5.98 4.18 28.03
C ASN A 415 -6.77 4.78 29.18
N ASP A 416 -7.59 3.97 29.84
CA ASP A 416 -8.48 4.44 30.90
C ASP A 416 -7.76 4.73 32.23
N GLY A 417 -6.48 4.35 32.36
CA GLY A 417 -5.68 4.52 33.57
C GLY A 417 -6.25 3.84 34.81
N GLY A 418 -7.23 2.93 34.67
CA GLY A 418 -8.04 2.41 35.78
C GLY A 418 -8.97 3.47 36.40
N CYS A 419 -9.22 4.57 35.70
CA CYS A 419 -10.09 5.65 36.14
C CYS A 419 -11.56 5.29 35.94
N GLY A 420 -12.45 5.85 36.77
CA GLY A 420 -13.89 5.67 36.56
C GLY A 420 -14.33 6.23 35.21
N GLY A 421 -15.30 5.56 34.56
CA GLY A 421 -15.76 5.92 33.22
C GLY A 421 -16.19 7.38 33.06
N ASN A 422 -15.76 7.98 31.95
CA ASN A 422 -16.08 9.33 31.53
C ASN A 422 -16.08 9.38 29.99
N GLU A 423 -17.20 8.99 29.38
CA GLU A 423 -17.32 9.00 27.92
C GLU A 423 -17.82 10.36 27.44
N VAL A 424 -17.21 10.89 26.38
CA VAL A 424 -17.63 12.13 25.72
C VAL A 424 -17.86 11.79 24.25
N TYR A 425 -19.09 12.00 23.78
CA TYR A 425 -19.58 11.56 22.47
C TYR A 425 -19.46 10.02 22.28
N PRO A 426 -20.22 9.22 23.06
CA PRO A 426 -20.07 7.77 23.11
C PRO A 426 -20.49 7.09 21.79
N PHE A 427 -19.56 6.39 21.14
CA PHE A 427 -19.79 5.72 19.85
C PHE A 427 -20.88 4.65 19.91
N ARG A 428 -20.98 3.90 21.01
CA ARG A 428 -22.00 2.85 21.15
C ARG A 428 -23.40 3.42 20.96
N HIS A 429 -23.65 4.61 21.51
CA HIS A 429 -24.92 5.31 21.38
C HIS A 429 -25.17 5.83 19.97
N MET A 430 -24.11 6.25 19.26
CA MET A 430 -24.21 6.80 17.92
C MET A 430 -24.01 5.77 16.80
N SER A 431 -23.79 4.50 17.11
CA SER A 431 -23.38 3.47 16.14
C SER A 431 -24.35 3.33 14.94
N ASP A 432 -25.66 3.40 15.18
CA ASP A 432 -26.67 3.38 14.11
C ASP A 432 -26.69 4.67 13.26
N LEU A 433 -26.35 5.80 13.88
CA LEU A 433 -26.28 7.11 13.23
C LEU A 433 -25.04 7.22 12.34
N VAL A 434 -23.87 6.88 12.90
CA VAL A 434 -22.58 7.09 12.23
C VAL A 434 -22.22 5.95 11.29
N GLY A 435 -22.72 4.72 11.51
CA GLY A 435 -22.46 3.59 10.62
C GLY A 435 -20.96 3.40 10.34
N ASN A 436 -20.60 3.52 9.06
CA ASN A 436 -19.21 3.39 8.58
C ASN A 436 -18.49 4.73 8.40
N MET A 437 -19.02 5.83 8.96
CA MET A 437 -18.32 7.12 8.94
C MET A 437 -16.94 6.98 9.61
N THR A 438 -15.96 7.65 9.03
CA THR A 438 -14.61 7.77 9.57
C THR A 438 -14.60 8.68 10.80
N CYS A 439 -13.51 8.67 11.57
CA CYS A 439 -13.44 9.56 12.73
C CYS A 439 -13.45 11.04 12.29
N ALA A 440 -12.81 11.37 11.16
CA ALA A 440 -12.84 12.70 10.56
C ALA A 440 -14.25 13.21 10.29
N GLU A 441 -15.06 12.38 9.62
CA GLU A 441 -16.45 12.68 9.29
C GLU A 441 -17.30 12.86 10.55
N ILE A 442 -17.07 12.02 11.58
CA ILE A 442 -17.75 12.16 12.87
C ILE A 442 -17.38 13.46 13.59
N VAL A 443 -16.12 13.92 13.52
CA VAL A 443 -15.72 15.20 14.10
C VAL A 443 -16.47 16.34 13.42
N VAL A 444 -16.49 16.37 12.09
CA VAL A 444 -17.20 17.38 11.31
C VAL A 444 -18.69 17.40 11.67
N LEU A 445 -19.32 16.23 11.78
CA LEU A 445 -20.72 16.10 12.19
C LEU A 445 -20.94 16.59 13.64
N THR A 446 -20.05 16.23 14.56
CA THR A 446 -20.14 16.61 15.98
C THR A 446 -20.00 18.12 16.15
N ASP A 447 -19.07 18.75 15.44
CA ASP A 447 -18.88 20.20 15.44
C ASP A 447 -20.10 20.93 14.85
N ALA A 448 -20.68 20.41 13.77
CA ALA A 448 -21.91 20.95 13.19
C ALA A 448 -23.08 20.89 14.19
N VAL A 449 -23.24 19.76 14.88
CA VAL A 449 -24.24 19.60 15.95
C VAL A 449 -23.98 20.56 17.10
N ARG A 450 -22.73 20.74 17.53
CA ARG A 450 -22.39 21.65 18.63
C ARG A 450 -22.72 23.10 18.29
N MET A 451 -22.42 23.53 17.07
CA MET A 451 -22.60 24.92 16.64
C MET A 451 -24.04 25.25 16.26
N TYR A 452 -24.71 24.33 15.58
CA TYR A 452 -26.00 24.61 14.92
C TYR A 452 -27.11 23.64 15.32
N GLY A 453 -26.84 22.62 16.15
CA GLY A 453 -27.83 21.63 16.58
C GLY A 453 -28.94 22.20 17.46
N SER A 454 -30.02 21.43 17.63
CA SER A 454 -30.98 21.72 18.70
C SER A 454 -30.43 21.20 20.03
N GLN A 455 -30.98 21.65 21.16
CA GLN A 455 -30.60 21.11 22.46
C GLN A 455 -30.84 19.59 22.55
N ALA A 456 -31.88 19.09 21.89
CA ALA A 456 -32.15 17.65 21.85
C ALA A 456 -31.07 16.89 21.07
N LEU A 457 -30.66 17.40 19.90
CA LEU A 457 -29.62 16.77 19.10
C LEU A 457 -28.24 16.84 19.77
N ILE A 458 -27.92 17.96 20.44
CA ILE A 458 -26.70 18.11 21.24
C ILE A 458 -26.69 17.09 22.38
N ALA A 459 -27.80 16.97 23.12
CA ALA A 459 -27.90 16.03 24.23
C ALA A 459 -27.83 14.56 23.76
N TYR A 460 -28.38 14.25 22.58
CA TYR A 460 -28.24 12.93 21.94
C TYR A 460 -26.76 12.62 21.68
N PHE A 461 -26.03 13.51 20.99
CA PHE A 461 -24.61 13.29 20.71
C PHE A 461 -23.79 13.14 21.99
N GLN A 462 -24.08 13.92 23.03
CA GLN A 462 -23.39 13.84 24.31
C GLN A 462 -23.71 12.57 25.11
N GLY A 463 -24.68 11.75 24.69
CA GLY A 463 -25.14 10.59 25.45
C GLY A 463 -25.80 10.95 26.78
N THR A 464 -26.10 12.23 27.02
CA THR A 464 -26.76 12.72 28.23
C THR A 464 -28.28 12.58 28.15
N TYR A 465 -28.80 12.41 26.94
CA TYR A 465 -30.19 12.06 26.69
C TYR A 465 -30.31 10.53 26.65
N GLY A 466 -30.92 9.93 27.68
CA GLY A 466 -31.21 8.49 27.66
C GLY A 466 -32.11 8.12 26.48
N SER A 467 -31.52 7.67 25.37
CA SER A 467 -32.17 7.04 24.19
C SER A 467 -33.44 7.69 23.62
N ALA A 468 -33.73 8.97 23.88
CA ALA A 468 -35.10 9.49 23.73
C ALA A 468 -35.43 10.19 22.40
N LEU A 469 -34.52 10.18 21.42
CA LEU A 469 -34.91 10.45 20.03
C LEU A 469 -35.16 9.12 19.33
N SER A 470 -36.40 8.89 18.89
CA SER A 470 -36.68 7.84 17.93
C SER A 470 -35.87 8.06 16.66
N ARG A 471 -35.67 7.02 15.87
CA ARG A 471 -34.99 7.11 14.57
C ARG A 471 -35.59 8.20 13.67
N GLU A 472 -36.92 8.30 13.63
CA GLU A 472 -37.64 9.32 12.87
C GLU A 472 -37.39 10.73 13.42
N GLN A 473 -37.37 10.87 14.75
CA GLN A 473 -37.04 12.15 15.39
C GLN A 473 -35.59 12.55 15.11
N LEU A 474 -34.65 11.60 15.14
CA LEU A 474 -33.25 11.85 14.83
C LEU A 474 -33.05 12.28 13.38
N ILE A 475 -33.68 11.59 12.42
CA ILE A 475 -33.70 12.00 11.00
C ILE A 475 -34.30 13.40 10.85
N SER A 476 -35.39 13.71 11.58
CA SER A 476 -36.01 15.04 11.55
C SER A 476 -35.06 16.12 12.08
N GLU A 477 -34.38 15.88 13.21
CA GLU A 477 -33.40 16.80 13.78
C GLU A 477 -32.20 17.03 12.85
N LEU A 478 -31.70 15.99 12.19
CA LEU A 478 -30.62 16.10 11.20
C LEU A 478 -31.04 16.89 9.96
N ARG A 479 -32.26 16.69 9.45
CA ARG A 479 -32.80 17.51 8.34
C ARG A 479 -32.92 18.99 8.74
N ASN A 480 -33.32 19.27 9.98
CA ASN A 480 -33.37 20.63 10.51
C ASN A 480 -31.96 21.23 10.68
N LEU A 481 -30.98 20.44 11.14
CA LEU A 481 -29.57 20.84 11.18
C LEU A 481 -29.05 21.18 9.79
N ARG A 482 -29.28 20.31 8.80
CA ARG A 482 -28.93 20.55 7.39
C ARG A 482 -29.51 21.86 6.86
N GLY A 483 -30.79 22.12 7.12
CA GLY A 483 -31.44 23.37 6.72
C GLY A 483 -30.77 24.60 7.33
N ARG A 484 -30.42 24.54 8.62
CA ARG A 484 -29.69 25.62 9.30
C ARG A 484 -28.31 25.83 8.70
N LEU A 485 -27.54 24.75 8.47
CA LEU A 485 -26.23 24.81 7.82
C LEU A 485 -26.32 25.50 6.47
N MET A 486 -27.24 25.11 5.60
CA MET A 486 -27.42 25.73 4.26
C MET A 486 -27.78 27.22 4.28
N THR A 487 -28.29 27.74 5.39
CA THR A 487 -28.67 29.16 5.55
C THR A 487 -27.66 29.98 6.36
N ALA A 488 -26.66 29.35 6.97
CA ALA A 488 -25.67 30.05 7.77
C ALA A 488 -24.77 30.94 6.86
N PRO A 489 -24.43 32.16 7.27
CA PRO A 489 -23.53 33.02 6.49
C PRO A 489 -22.20 32.32 6.22
N GLY A 490 -21.80 32.20 4.95
CA GLY A 490 -20.54 31.57 4.54
C GLY A 490 -20.59 30.04 4.45
N SER A 491 -21.77 29.42 4.42
CA SER A 491 -21.91 27.96 4.49
C SER A 491 -22.00 27.19 3.18
N ALA A 492 -21.97 27.88 2.03
CA ALA A 492 -22.04 27.23 0.73
C ALA A 492 -20.81 26.31 0.54
N GLY A 493 -21.03 25.00 0.53
CA GLY A 493 -19.99 23.99 0.35
C GLY A 493 -19.25 23.59 1.64
N LEU A 494 -19.84 23.75 2.82
CA LEU A 494 -19.24 23.20 4.04
C LEU A 494 -19.29 21.66 4.02
N PRO A 495 -18.17 20.97 4.29
CA PRO A 495 -18.12 19.50 4.43
C PRO A 495 -19.20 18.95 5.38
N ALA A 496 -19.58 19.75 6.38
CA ALA A 496 -20.65 19.42 7.33
C ALA A 496 -22.02 19.11 6.70
N VAL A 497 -22.35 19.64 5.52
CA VAL A 497 -23.62 19.31 4.86
C VAL A 497 -23.60 17.87 4.34
N ASP A 498 -22.49 17.47 3.73
CA ASP A 498 -22.31 16.12 3.17
C ASP A 498 -22.32 15.07 4.30
N GLU A 499 -21.68 15.36 5.44
CA GLU A 499 -21.70 14.46 6.60
C GLU A 499 -23.08 14.29 7.23
N VAL A 500 -23.88 15.37 7.27
CA VAL A 500 -25.27 15.30 7.74
C VAL A 500 -26.11 14.45 6.78
N ASP A 501 -25.90 14.59 5.47
CA ASP A 501 -26.59 13.79 4.46
C ASP A 501 -26.20 12.30 4.54
N ALA A 502 -24.92 11.99 4.77
CA ALA A 502 -24.43 10.64 5.03
C ALA A 502 -25.06 10.02 6.28
N ALA A 503 -25.14 10.76 7.38
CA ALA A 503 -25.78 10.32 8.61
C ALA A 503 -27.29 10.04 8.43
N ILE A 504 -28.01 10.89 7.67
CA ILE A 504 -29.41 10.65 7.31
C ILE A 504 -29.56 9.38 6.45
N ALA A 505 -28.65 9.15 5.51
CA ALA A 505 -28.66 7.97 4.64
C ALA A 505 -28.42 6.68 5.44
N ASN A 506 -27.44 6.66 6.34
CA ASN A 506 -27.16 5.53 7.25
C ASN A 506 -28.39 5.18 8.10
N LEU A 507 -28.99 6.21 8.73
CA LEU A 507 -30.24 6.03 9.46
C LEU A 507 -31.41 5.65 8.57
N SER A 508 -31.41 5.89 7.26
CA SER A 508 -32.53 5.49 6.40
C SER A 508 -32.40 4.06 5.90
N ALA A 509 -31.18 3.57 5.69
CA ALA A 509 -30.90 2.25 5.10
C ALA A 509 -31.19 1.06 6.03
N ARG A 510 -31.18 1.24 7.35
CA ARG A 510 -31.37 0.14 8.33
C ARG A 510 -32.84 -0.23 8.60
N SER A 511 -33.78 0.03 7.69
CA SER A 511 -35.23 -0.13 7.91
C SER A 511 -35.74 -1.55 7.74
#